data_AF-A0A397TWJ1-F1
#
_entry.id   AF-A0A397TWJ1-F1
#
_cell.length_a   1.000
_cell.length_b   1.000
_cell.length_c   1.000
_cell.angle_alpha   90.00
_cell.angle_beta   90.00
_cell.angle_gamma   90.00
#
_symmetry.space_group_name_H-M   'P 1'
#
loop_
_entity.id
_entity.type
_entity.pdbx_description
1 polymer ?
#
loop_
_entity_poly.entity_id
_entity_poly.type
_entity_poly.pdbx_seq_one_letter_code
_entity_poly.pdbx_strand_id
1 'polypeptide(L)'
;MVLFFIVSTYQRPKAEKLDCIFADLVNRYKAIHLRACGTSELQTWQHADSPNVAMNLLKYHTYISKLVEHHTSLATYSICQTHYNQVINTNQFYQHIVGSVQENKRSQLDDLMVKLDRTKRLLESVQIDQLQEAYDNIIELQNLYSEKYEHIETLTEQ
;
A
#
# COMPACT_ATOMS: atom_id res chain seq x y z
N MET A 1 12.57 13.62 61.75
CA MET A 1 12.09 13.22 60.41
C MET A 1 13.27 12.70 59.62
N VAL A 2 13.36 11.40 59.40
CA VAL A 2 14.39 10.79 58.55
C VAL A 2 13.76 10.58 57.17
N LEU A 3 14.20 11.35 56.18
CA LEU A 3 13.81 11.18 54.79
C LEU A 3 14.62 10.02 54.20
N PHE A 4 13.95 8.89 53.96
CA PHE A 4 14.50 7.79 53.17
C PHE A 4 14.43 8.17 51.68
N PHE A 5 15.58 8.54 51.11
CA PHE A 5 15.74 8.56 49.65
C PHE A 5 15.83 7.11 49.17
N ILE A 6 14.76 6.59 48.59
CA ILE A 6 14.80 5.31 47.86
C ILE A 6 15.56 5.59 46.56
N VAL A 7 16.87 5.34 46.54
CA VAL A 7 17.63 5.25 45.29
C VAL A 7 17.13 4.00 44.57
N SER A 8 16.29 4.19 43.55
CA SER A 8 15.89 3.10 42.65
C SER A 8 17.12 2.69 41.84
N THR A 9 17.76 1.58 42.24
CA THR A 9 18.93 1.02 41.55
C THR A 9 18.52 0.22 40.32
N TYR A 10 17.54 0.68 39.55
CA TYR A 10 17.12 -0.01 38.33
C TYR A 10 18.23 0.05 37.29
N GLN A 11 19.01 -1.02 37.17
CA GLN A 11 19.93 -1.22 36.07
C GLN A 11 19.14 -1.75 34.88
N ARG A 12 19.16 -0.98 33.79
CA ARG A 12 18.55 -1.39 32.53
C ARG A 12 19.16 -2.71 32.06
N PRO A 13 18.35 -3.67 31.55
CA PRO A 13 18.88 -4.88 30.92
C PRO A 13 19.88 -4.54 29.82
N LYS A 14 20.91 -5.37 29.62
CA LYS A 14 21.82 -5.24 28.47
C LYS A 14 21.03 -5.35 27.16
N ALA A 15 21.44 -4.60 26.13
CA ALA A 15 20.80 -4.64 24.81
C ALA A 15 20.70 -6.06 24.22
N GLU A 16 21.72 -6.91 24.40
CA GLU A 16 21.75 -8.30 23.92
C GLU A 16 20.63 -9.18 24.50
N LYS A 17 20.03 -8.79 25.64
CA LYS A 17 18.94 -9.52 26.29
C LYS A 17 17.55 -9.06 25.85
N LEU A 18 17.46 -7.99 25.06
CA LEU A 18 16.21 -7.44 24.54
C LEU A 18 16.00 -7.91 23.11
N ASP A 19 14.75 -8.13 22.72
CA ASP A 19 14.41 -8.49 21.35
C ASP A 19 14.83 -7.38 20.37
N CYS A 20 15.33 -7.80 19.20
CA CYS A 20 15.59 -6.84 18.14
C CYS A 20 14.28 -6.26 17.64
N ILE A 21 14.20 -4.92 17.53
CA ILE A 21 13.01 -4.18 17.09
C ILE A 21 12.49 -4.58 15.69
N PHE A 22 13.31 -5.27 14.90
CA PHE A 22 12.97 -5.77 13.57
C PHE A 22 12.74 -7.29 13.51
N ALA A 23 12.95 -8.03 14.60
CA ALA A 23 12.93 -9.51 14.59
C ALA A 23 11.58 -10.08 14.12
N ASP A 24 10.48 -9.54 14.61
CA ASP A 24 9.11 -9.92 14.24
C ASP A 24 8.68 -9.32 12.88
N LEU A 25 9.45 -8.37 12.35
CA LEU A 25 9.16 -7.66 11.10
C LEU A 25 9.75 -8.38 9.88
N VAL A 26 10.80 -9.19 10.04
CA VAL A 26 11.55 -9.81 8.94
C VAL A 26 10.64 -10.52 7.94
N ASN A 27 9.73 -11.37 8.41
CA ASN A 27 8.84 -12.14 7.52
C ASN A 27 7.86 -11.26 6.76
N ARG A 28 7.31 -10.24 7.42
CA ARG A 28 6.33 -9.31 6.83
C ARG A 28 6.97 -8.43 5.76
N TYR A 29 8.22 -8.02 5.98
CA TYR A 29 8.95 -7.10 5.11
C TYR A 29 10.02 -7.79 4.26
N LYS A 30 9.88 -9.12 4.04
CA LYS A 30 10.79 -9.89 3.18
C LYS A 30 10.81 -9.40 1.74
N ALA A 31 9.66 -8.95 1.22
CA ALA A 31 9.53 -8.44 -0.15
C ALA A 31 10.35 -7.16 -0.41
N ILE A 32 10.65 -6.39 0.64
CA ILE A 32 11.53 -5.21 0.58
C ILE A 32 12.96 -5.53 1.06
N HIS A 33 13.31 -6.81 1.11
CA HIS A 33 14.64 -7.33 1.45
C HIS A 33 15.12 -7.01 2.88
N LEU A 34 14.22 -6.86 3.85
CA LEU A 34 14.62 -6.78 5.26
C LEU A 34 15.29 -8.11 5.68
N ARG A 35 16.54 -8.05 6.15
CA ARG A 35 17.30 -9.25 6.49
C ARG A 35 16.86 -9.83 7.84
N ALA A 36 17.10 -11.13 8.02
CA ALA A 36 17.00 -11.74 9.34
C ALA A 36 18.09 -11.21 10.29
N CYS A 37 17.85 -11.29 11.60
CA CYS A 37 18.90 -11.05 12.59
C CYS A 37 20.09 -11.98 12.34
N GLY A 38 21.31 -11.49 12.60
CA GLY A 38 22.49 -12.37 12.59
C GLY A 38 22.40 -13.38 13.74
N THR A 39 22.93 -14.59 13.51
CA THR A 39 23.00 -15.68 14.51
C THR A 39 24.39 -15.79 15.16
N SER A 40 25.33 -14.92 14.80
CA SER A 40 26.68 -14.93 15.35
C SER A 40 26.67 -14.54 16.82
N GLU A 41 27.36 -15.32 17.65
CA GLU A 41 27.58 -15.00 19.07
C GLU A 41 28.39 -13.71 19.27
N LEU A 42 29.20 -13.33 18.26
CA LEU A 42 29.98 -12.09 18.27
C LEU A 42 29.20 -10.87 17.76
N GLN A 43 27.90 -11.02 17.49
CA GLN A 43 27.05 -9.91 17.05
C GLN A 43 26.94 -8.85 18.15
N THR A 44 27.12 -7.59 17.77
CA THR A 44 26.91 -6.44 18.65
C THR A 44 25.44 -6.04 18.68
N TRP A 45 25.02 -5.53 19.82
CA TRP A 45 23.65 -5.11 20.11
C TRP A 45 23.66 -3.71 20.67
N GLN A 46 22.74 -2.86 20.20
CA GLN A 46 22.56 -1.51 20.71
C GLN A 46 21.13 -1.33 21.21
N HIS A 47 20.93 -0.40 22.13
CA HIS A 47 19.60 -0.05 22.60
C HIS A 47 18.84 0.75 21.52
N ALA A 48 17.59 0.37 21.25
CA ALA A 48 16.82 0.98 20.16
C ALA A 48 16.41 2.44 20.43
N ASP A 49 16.37 2.85 21.70
CA ASP A 49 16.15 4.23 22.14
C ASP A 49 17.42 5.09 22.16
N SER A 50 18.57 4.54 21.74
CA SER A 50 19.79 5.36 21.57
C SER A 50 19.50 6.50 20.58
N PRO A 51 19.91 7.75 20.84
CA PRO A 51 19.48 8.91 20.06
C PRO A 51 19.63 8.75 18.53
N ASN A 52 20.76 8.19 18.08
CA ASN A 52 21.00 7.94 16.66
C ASN A 52 20.03 6.91 16.06
N VAL A 53 19.74 5.84 16.80
CA VAL A 53 18.82 4.77 16.34
C VAL A 53 17.39 5.32 16.33
N ALA A 54 16.94 5.91 17.43
CA ALA A 54 15.60 6.46 17.57
C ALA A 54 15.27 7.47 16.46
N MET A 55 16.19 8.40 16.16
CA MET A 55 16.01 9.40 15.09
C MET A 55 15.97 8.77 13.71
N ASN A 56 16.79 7.75 13.43
CA ASN A 56 16.77 7.09 12.12
C ASN A 56 15.52 6.21 11.93
N LEU A 57 14.98 5.60 13.00
CA LEU A 57 13.76 4.80 12.93
C LEU A 57 12.54 5.61 12.49
N LEU A 58 12.48 6.92 12.81
CA LEU A 58 11.41 7.82 12.37
C LEU A 58 11.24 7.86 10.84
N LYS A 59 12.34 7.73 10.08
CA LYS A 59 12.31 7.74 8.61
C LYS A 59 11.46 6.61 8.04
N TYR A 60 11.32 5.52 8.78
CA TYR A 60 10.64 4.31 8.33
C TYR A 60 9.17 4.24 8.73
N HIS A 61 8.66 5.19 9.53
CA HIS A 61 7.26 5.16 10.02
C HIS A 61 6.22 5.07 8.91
N THR A 62 6.44 5.78 7.80
CA THR A 62 5.53 5.78 6.64
C THR A 62 5.53 4.45 5.86
N TYR A 63 6.58 3.64 6.01
CA TYR A 63 6.79 2.43 5.21
C TYR A 63 6.67 1.13 6.04
N ILE A 64 6.97 1.22 7.34
CA ILE A 64 6.97 0.11 8.29
C ILE A 64 6.10 0.55 9.47
N SER A 65 4.78 0.53 9.29
CA SER A 65 3.80 1.03 10.27
C SER A 65 3.96 0.38 11.65
N LYS A 66 4.37 -0.88 11.72
CA LYS A 66 4.62 -1.58 12.99
C LYS A 66 5.71 -0.93 13.84
N LEU A 67 6.66 -0.21 13.24
CA LEU A 67 7.65 0.58 13.99
C LEU A 67 7.04 1.77 14.72
N VAL A 68 5.91 2.32 14.25
CA VAL A 68 5.19 3.39 14.94
C VAL A 68 4.67 2.88 16.29
N GLU A 69 4.11 1.67 16.30
CA GLU A 69 3.65 1.01 17.51
C GLU A 69 4.81 0.79 18.50
N HIS A 70 5.97 0.34 18.00
CA HIS A 70 7.16 0.11 18.83
C HIS A 70 7.85 1.39 19.32
N HIS A 71 7.56 2.55 18.70
CA HIS A 71 8.29 3.79 18.95
C HIS A 71 8.07 4.34 20.38
N THR A 72 6.90 4.12 20.97
CA THR A 72 6.61 4.55 22.35
C THR A 72 7.36 3.72 23.39
N SER A 73 7.83 2.53 23.01
CA SER A 73 8.49 1.56 23.88
C SER A 73 9.91 1.20 23.40
N LEU A 74 10.62 2.09 22.70
CA LEU A 74 11.98 1.81 22.21
C LEU A 74 12.93 1.34 23.31
N ALA A 75 12.71 1.76 24.55
CA ALA A 75 13.51 1.37 25.70
C ALA A 75 13.49 -0.15 25.97
N THR A 76 12.45 -0.87 25.52
CA THR A 76 12.30 -2.32 25.71
C THR A 76 12.89 -3.15 24.56
N TYR A 77 13.45 -2.50 23.54
CA TYR A 77 14.00 -3.16 22.36
C TYR A 77 15.50 -2.91 22.21
N SER A 78 16.13 -3.81 21.46
CA SER A 78 17.48 -3.63 20.92
C SER A 78 17.47 -3.51 19.39
N ILE A 79 18.62 -3.20 18.82
CA ILE A 79 18.90 -3.37 17.40
C ILE A 79 20.17 -4.20 17.25
N CYS A 80 20.09 -5.27 16.46
CA CYS A 80 21.23 -6.12 16.17
C CYS A 80 22.15 -5.49 15.11
N GLN A 81 23.42 -5.88 15.08
CA GLN A 81 24.40 -5.38 14.10
C GLN A 81 23.91 -5.49 12.65
N THR A 82 23.25 -6.58 12.28
CA THR A 82 22.73 -6.77 10.90
C THR A 82 21.71 -5.70 10.52
N HIS A 83 20.75 -5.42 11.41
CA HIS A 83 19.72 -4.41 11.18
C HIS A 83 20.28 -3.00 11.30
N TYR A 84 21.18 -2.76 12.25
CA TYR A 84 21.86 -1.48 12.35
C TYR A 84 22.59 -1.15 11.04
N ASN A 85 23.37 -2.11 10.51
CA ASN A 85 24.12 -1.91 9.27
C ASN A 85 23.22 -1.76 8.03
N GLN A 86 22.10 -2.46 8.01
CA GLN A 86 21.15 -2.37 6.90
C GLN A 86 20.36 -1.06 6.92
N VAL A 87 19.82 -0.70 8.08
CA VAL A 87 18.74 0.30 8.21
C VAL A 87 19.27 1.65 8.69
N ILE A 88 20.35 1.67 9.47
CA ILE A 88 20.85 2.86 10.16
C ILE A 88 22.17 3.34 9.56
N ASN A 89 23.14 2.43 9.36
CA ASN A 89 24.51 2.77 8.96
C ASN A 89 24.59 3.41 7.57
N THR A 90 23.71 3.00 6.66
CA THR A 90 23.63 3.55 5.30
C THR A 90 22.19 3.96 4.97
N ASN A 91 22.05 4.91 4.04
CA ASN A 91 20.73 5.31 3.54
C ASN A 91 20.21 4.38 2.43
N GLN A 92 20.94 3.32 2.07
CA GLN A 92 20.64 2.50 0.90
C GLN A 92 19.31 1.76 1.03
N PHE A 93 19.03 1.19 2.21
CA PHE A 93 17.78 0.50 2.47
C PHE A 93 16.57 1.45 2.41
N TYR A 94 16.70 2.64 2.98
CA TYR A 94 15.67 3.67 2.87
C TYR A 94 15.38 4.05 1.42
N GLN A 95 16.42 4.31 0.63
CA GLN A 95 16.27 4.65 -0.80
C GLN A 95 15.60 3.51 -1.59
N HIS A 96 15.96 2.26 -1.31
CA HIS A 96 15.33 1.10 -1.92
C HIS A 96 13.82 1.06 -1.65
N ILE A 97 13.41 1.22 -0.39
CA ILE A 97 11.98 1.22 -0.02
C ILE A 97 11.23 2.35 -0.73
N VAL A 98 11.78 3.57 -0.72
CA VAL A 98 11.15 4.74 -1.36
C VAL A 98 10.97 4.48 -2.86
N GLY A 99 12.00 3.99 -3.53
CA GLY A 99 11.96 3.65 -4.95
C GLY A 99 10.91 2.58 -5.26
N SER A 100 10.89 1.47 -4.51
CA SER A 100 9.94 0.39 -4.73
C SER A 100 8.48 0.82 -4.53
N VAL A 101 8.20 1.71 -3.57
CA VAL A 101 6.84 2.25 -3.38
C VAL A 101 6.42 3.15 -4.54
N GLN A 102 7.34 3.97 -5.07
CA GLN A 102 7.07 4.83 -6.22
C GLN A 102 6.82 4.01 -7.49
N GLU A 103 7.63 2.98 -7.74
CA GLU A 103 7.46 2.08 -8.89
C GLU A 103 6.13 1.33 -8.84
N ASN A 104 5.75 0.81 -7.67
CA ASN A 104 4.46 0.12 -7.49
C ASN A 104 3.28 1.08 -7.73
N LYS A 105 3.33 2.32 -7.20
CA LYS A 105 2.30 3.34 -7.47
C LYS A 105 2.18 3.65 -8.96
N ARG A 106 3.30 3.77 -9.67
CA ARG A 106 3.31 4.01 -11.12
C ARG A 106 2.68 2.85 -11.88
N SER A 107 3.06 1.61 -11.55
CA SER A 107 2.48 0.42 -12.17
C SER A 107 0.97 0.29 -11.92
N GLN A 108 0.49 0.63 -10.72
CA GLN A 108 -0.95 0.65 -10.43
C GLN A 108 -1.69 1.71 -11.22
N LEU A 109 -1.09 2.90 -11.38
CA LEU A 109 -1.65 3.97 -12.20
C LEU A 109 -1.79 3.52 -13.66
N ASP A 110 -0.74 2.89 -14.21
CA ASP A 110 -0.74 2.39 -15.59
C ASP A 110 -1.84 1.33 -15.81
N ASP A 111 -2.01 0.39 -14.87
CA ASP A 111 -3.09 -0.63 -14.92
C ASP A 111 -4.49 0.01 -14.85
N LEU A 112 -4.68 1.00 -13.98
CA LEU A 112 -5.94 1.74 -13.88
C LEU A 112 -6.25 2.53 -15.15
N MET A 113 -5.23 3.13 -15.78
CA MET A 113 -5.39 3.84 -17.05
C MET A 113 -5.84 2.89 -18.17
N VAL A 114 -5.24 1.69 -18.26
CA VAL A 114 -5.65 0.66 -19.22
C VAL A 114 -7.09 0.21 -18.99
N LYS A 115 -7.48 -0.03 -17.73
CA LYS A 115 -8.86 -0.41 -17.37
C LYS A 115 -9.87 0.69 -17.68
N LEU A 116 -9.52 1.95 -17.41
CA LEU A 116 -10.37 3.10 -17.70
C LEU A 116 -10.62 3.22 -19.20
N ASP A 117 -9.57 3.13 -20.02
CA ASP A 117 -9.68 3.19 -21.48
C ASP A 117 -10.54 2.05 -22.04
N ARG A 118 -10.36 0.83 -21.54
CA ARG A 118 -11.20 -0.31 -21.92
C ARG A 118 -12.67 -0.10 -21.57
N THR A 119 -12.93 0.41 -20.36
CA THR A 119 -14.30 0.68 -19.89
C THR A 119 -14.96 1.77 -20.71
N LYS A 120 -14.21 2.82 -21.07
CA LYS A 120 -14.68 3.89 -21.94
C LYS A 120 -15.10 3.35 -23.31
N ARG A 121 -14.26 2.52 -23.95
CA ARG A 121 -14.58 1.90 -25.24
C ARG A 121 -15.82 1.01 -25.20
N LEU A 122 -16.01 0.25 -24.12
CA LEU A 122 -17.22 -0.56 -23.93
C LEU A 122 -18.47 0.29 -23.73
N LEU A 123 -18.37 1.39 -22.98
CA LEU A 123 -19.48 2.30 -22.81
C LEU A 123 -19.88 2.96 -24.14
N GLU A 124 -18.90 3.40 -24.92
CA GLU A 124 -19.11 3.96 -26.25
C GLU A 124 -19.78 2.93 -27.19
N SER A 125 -19.36 1.65 -27.17
CA SER A 125 -20.00 0.63 -28.00
C SER A 125 -21.45 0.38 -27.61
N VAL A 126 -21.74 0.24 -26.31
CA VAL A 126 -23.11 0.05 -25.81
C VAL A 126 -24.02 1.22 -26.19
N GLN A 127 -23.51 2.45 -26.12
CA GLN A 127 -24.28 3.63 -26.54
C GLN A 127 -24.59 3.61 -28.05
N ILE A 128 -23.64 3.19 -28.88
CA ILE A 128 -23.84 3.04 -30.32
C ILE A 128 -24.88 1.95 -30.60
N ASP A 129 -24.77 0.80 -29.96
CA ASP A 129 -25.70 -0.33 -30.15
C ASP A 129 -27.13 0.07 -29.77
N GLN A 130 -27.31 0.75 -28.64
CA GLN A 130 -28.61 1.26 -28.20
C GLN A 130 -29.20 2.30 -29.17
N LEU A 131 -28.36 3.19 -29.69
CA LEU A 131 -28.80 4.20 -30.65
C LEU A 131 -29.24 3.55 -31.97
N GLN A 132 -28.48 2.54 -32.42
CA GLN A 132 -28.81 1.77 -33.61
C GLN A 132 -30.14 1.03 -33.45
N GLU A 133 -30.33 0.33 -32.33
CA GLU A 133 -31.60 -0.36 -32.03
C GLU A 133 -32.80 0.60 -32.01
N ALA A 134 -32.65 1.77 -31.39
CA ALA A 134 -33.69 2.79 -31.38
C ALA A 134 -34.02 3.29 -32.81
N TYR A 135 -33.00 3.46 -33.65
CA TYR A 135 -33.17 3.87 -35.04
C TYR A 135 -33.89 2.82 -35.88
N ASP A 136 -33.49 1.56 -35.75
CA ASP A 136 -34.11 0.44 -36.46
C ASP A 136 -35.60 0.29 -36.07
N ASN A 137 -35.92 0.42 -34.78
CA ASN A 137 -37.30 0.44 -34.28
C ASN A 137 -38.13 1.60 -34.87
N ILE A 138 -37.54 2.78 -35.05
CA ILE A 138 -38.22 3.93 -35.66
C ILE A 138 -38.54 3.64 -37.13
N ILE A 139 -37.62 3.04 -37.88
CA ILE A 139 -37.84 2.66 -39.28
C ILE A 139 -38.99 1.65 -39.37
N GLU A 140 -39.00 0.63 -38.51
CA GLU A 140 -40.08 -0.38 -38.50
C GLU A 140 -41.45 0.25 -38.24
N LEU A 141 -41.54 1.16 -37.27
CA LEU A 141 -42.77 1.91 -37.00
C LEU A 141 -43.23 2.77 -38.18
N GLN A 142 -42.30 3.42 -38.90
CA GLN A 142 -42.62 4.22 -40.08
C GLN A 142 -43.18 3.36 -41.22
N ASN A 143 -42.62 2.16 -41.43
CA ASN A 143 -43.12 1.22 -42.43
C ASN A 143 -44.53 0.75 -42.08
N LEU A 144 -44.76 0.32 -40.84
CA LEU A 144 -46.08 -0.10 -40.36
C LEU A 144 -47.13 1.02 -40.48
N TYR A 145 -46.75 2.26 -40.19
CA TYR A 145 -47.66 3.40 -40.32
C TYR A 145 -48.03 3.66 -41.78
N SER A 146 -47.06 3.58 -42.69
CA SER A 146 -47.28 3.75 -44.14
C SER A 146 -48.22 2.68 -44.69
N GLU A 147 -47.98 1.40 -44.39
CA GLU A 147 -48.85 0.29 -44.81
C GLU A 147 -50.28 0.46 -44.30
N LYS A 148 -50.44 0.88 -43.04
CA LYS A 148 -51.76 1.12 -42.46
C LYS A 148 -52.47 2.29 -43.12
N TYR A 149 -51.73 3.34 -43.49
CA TYR A 149 -52.29 4.51 -44.15
C TYR A 149 -52.81 4.15 -45.55
N GLU A 150 -52.02 3.44 -46.35
CA GLU A 150 -52.44 2.93 -47.67
C GLU A 150 -53.70 2.06 -47.56
N HIS A 151 -53.76 1.16 -46.58
CA HIS A 151 -54.93 0.32 -46.38
C HIS A 151 -56.20 1.14 -46.06
N ILE A 152 -56.09 2.16 -45.22
CA ILE A 152 -57.23 3.04 -44.90
C ILE A 152 -57.70 3.79 -46.16
N GLU A 153 -56.78 4.33 -46.95
CA GLU A 153 -57.09 5.08 -48.17
C GLU A 153 -57.89 4.21 -49.15
N THR A 154 -57.47 2.96 -49.37
CA THR A 154 -58.20 2.00 -50.23
C THR A 154 -59.61 1.66 -49.75
N LEU A 155 -59.86 1.69 -48.44
CA LEU A 155 -61.19 1.43 -47.86
C LEU A 155 -62.13 2.64 -47.96
N THR A 156 -61.59 3.86 -47.99
CA THR A 156 -62.37 5.09 -48.10
C THR A 156 -62.73 5.48 -49.54
N GLU A 157 -62.09 4.89 -50.55
CA GLU A 157 -62.40 5.12 -51.97
C GLU A 157 -63.48 4.17 -52.55
N GLN A 158 -64.03 3.26 -51.74
CA GLN A 158 -65.14 2.36 -52.08
C GLN A 158 -66.50 2.90 -51.67
#